data_AF-B9TTW3-F1
#
_entry.id   AF-B9TTW3-F1
#
_cell.length_a   1.000
_cell.length_b   1.000
_cell.length_c   1.000
_cell.angle_alpha   90.00
_cell.angle_beta   90.00
_cell.angle_gamma   90.00
#
_symmetry.space_group_name_H-M   'P 1'
#
loop_
_entity.id
_entity.type
_entity.pdbx_description
1 polymer ?
#
loop_
_entity_poly.entity_id
_entity_poly.type
_entity_poly.pdbx_seq_one_letter_code
_entity_poly.pdbx_strand_id
1 'polypeptide(L)'
;KKRKGQPKLRNLDFAERRGYLKGVVKQIIHDPGRGAPLAVVHFRDPYKFKIRKQLFIAAEGMYTGMFVYCGRRAQLQIGNVLPIGLMPEGTIVCNLEEKTGDRGKLARTSGNYALGQ
;
A
#
# COMPACT_ATOMS: atom_id res chain seq x y z
N LYS A 1 -13.35 -15.23 15.93
CA LYS A 1 -13.30 -13.80 15.51
C LYS A 1 -13.18 -13.74 13.98
N LYS A 2 -14.04 -12.98 13.28
CA LYS A 2 -14.06 -12.93 11.80
C LYS A 2 -12.95 -12.00 11.28
N ARG A 3 -12.13 -12.47 10.33
CA ARG A 3 -11.10 -11.66 9.63
C ARG A 3 -11.74 -10.46 8.94
N LYS A 4 -11.08 -9.30 8.95
CA LYS A 4 -11.61 -8.02 8.42
C LYS A 4 -11.51 -7.90 6.90
N GLY A 5 -10.64 -8.69 6.27
CA GLY A 5 -10.48 -8.76 4.83
C GLY A 5 -9.06 -9.14 4.44
N GLN A 6 -8.85 -9.48 3.17
CA GLN A 6 -7.51 -9.77 2.67
C GLN A 6 -6.82 -8.44 2.34
N PRO A 7 -5.70 -8.09 2.99
CA PRO A 7 -4.92 -6.93 2.57
C PRO A 7 -4.40 -7.16 1.16
N LYS A 8 -4.51 -6.15 0.29
CA LYS A 8 -4.03 -6.16 -1.09
C LYS A 8 -3.66 -4.75 -1.50
N LEU A 9 -2.59 -4.61 -2.28
CA LEU A 9 -2.31 -3.36 -2.99
C LEU A 9 -3.44 -3.04 -3.98
N ARG A 10 -3.42 -1.83 -4.53
CA ARG A 10 -4.34 -1.46 -5.61
C ARG A 10 -4.13 -2.36 -6.83
N ASN A 11 -5.14 -2.41 -7.69
CA ASN A 11 -4.93 -2.94 -9.03
C ASN A 11 -4.09 -1.95 -9.81
N LEU A 12 -3.04 -2.45 -10.44
CA LEU A 12 -2.18 -1.66 -11.32
C LEU A 12 -2.98 -1.18 -12.54
N ASP A 13 -3.33 0.11 -12.55
CA ASP A 13 -4.04 0.77 -13.64
C ASP A 13 -3.16 1.83 -14.34
N PHE A 14 -3.71 2.51 -15.34
CA PHE A 14 -2.96 3.52 -16.10
C PHE A 14 -2.46 4.67 -15.22
N ALA A 15 -3.25 5.09 -14.22
CA ALA A 15 -2.90 6.16 -13.32
C ALA A 15 -1.68 5.79 -12.46
N GLU A 16 -1.62 4.56 -11.97
CA GLU A 16 -0.49 4.06 -11.17
C GLU A 16 0.77 3.81 -12.04
N ARG A 17 0.60 3.36 -13.30
CA ARG A 17 1.70 3.11 -14.24
C ARG A 17 2.39 4.37 -14.75
N ARG A 18 1.63 5.43 -15.05
CA ARG A 18 2.14 6.67 -15.69
C ARG A 18 2.25 7.85 -14.74
N GLY A 19 1.52 7.84 -13.63
CA GLY A 19 1.44 8.95 -12.69
C GLY A 19 1.48 8.48 -11.23
N TYR A 20 0.57 9.03 -10.44
CA TYR A 20 0.29 8.60 -9.09
C TYR A 20 -1.20 8.80 -8.78
N LEU A 21 -1.70 8.05 -7.80
CA LEU A 21 -3.03 8.24 -7.24
C LEU A 21 -2.92 8.60 -5.76
N LYS A 22 -3.64 9.64 -5.36
CA LYS A 22 -3.72 10.08 -3.96
C LYS A 22 -4.84 9.33 -3.23
N GLY A 23 -4.50 8.70 -2.12
CA GLY A 23 -5.40 8.10 -1.16
C GLY A 23 -5.27 8.75 0.21
N VAL A 24 -6.27 8.56 1.06
CA VAL A 24 -6.24 8.99 2.46
C VAL A 24 -6.46 7.80 3.39
N VAL A 25 -5.62 7.66 4.41
CA VAL A 25 -5.81 6.67 5.47
C VAL A 25 -6.99 7.12 6.31
N LYS A 26 -8.12 6.41 6.22
CA LYS A 26 -9.32 6.71 7.01
C LYS A 26 -9.29 6.09 8.39
N GLN A 27 -8.64 4.95 8.54
CA GLN A 27 -8.58 4.23 9.80
C GLN A 27 -7.43 3.23 9.78
N ILE A 28 -6.83 2.99 10.94
CA ILE A 28 -5.93 1.86 11.17
C ILE A 28 -6.66 0.88 12.09
N ILE A 29 -6.74 -0.39 11.68
CA ILE A 29 -7.52 -1.42 12.37
C ILE A 29 -6.64 -2.63 12.68
N HIS A 30 -6.89 -3.28 13.80
CA HIS A 30 -6.30 -4.57 14.13
C HIS A 30 -7.10 -5.71 13.50
N ASP A 31 -6.43 -6.64 12.80
CA ASP A 31 -7.05 -7.83 12.21
C ASP A 31 -6.73 -9.08 13.07
N PRO A 32 -7.72 -9.67 13.76
CA PRO A 32 -7.51 -10.83 14.60
C PRO A 32 -6.95 -12.01 13.80
N GLY A 33 -5.75 -12.46 14.12
CA GLY A 33 -5.01 -13.50 13.37
C GLY A 33 -3.89 -12.97 12.48
N ARG A 34 -3.61 -11.67 12.52
CA ARG A 34 -2.46 -11.02 11.88
C ARG A 34 -1.74 -10.15 12.91
N GLY A 35 -0.41 -10.30 13.00
CA GLY A 35 0.42 -9.46 13.87
C GLY A 35 0.52 -8.00 13.40
N ALA A 36 0.49 -7.76 12.09
CA ALA A 36 0.56 -6.42 11.51
C ALA A 36 -0.82 -5.73 11.45
N PRO A 37 -0.94 -4.44 11.84
CA PRO A 37 -2.17 -3.67 11.66
C PRO A 37 -2.50 -3.45 10.18
N LEU A 38 -3.76 -3.16 9.89
CA LEU A 38 -4.26 -2.85 8.56
C LEU A 38 -4.63 -1.38 8.45
N ALA A 39 -4.23 -0.73 7.36
CA ALA A 39 -4.65 0.61 6.99
C ALA A 39 -5.83 0.55 6.02
N VAL A 40 -6.94 1.19 6.38
CA VAL A 40 -8.08 1.43 5.50
C VAL A 40 -7.81 2.70 4.70
N VAL A 41 -7.50 2.55 3.42
CA VAL A 41 -7.17 3.67 2.53
C VAL A 41 -8.32 3.92 1.56
N HIS A 42 -8.77 5.17 1.49
CA HIS A 42 -9.79 5.60 0.54
C HIS A 42 -9.14 6.30 -0.64
N PHE A 43 -9.38 5.79 -1.84
CA PHE A 43 -8.96 6.39 -3.10
C PHE A 43 -10.18 6.92 -3.85
N ARG A 44 -10.02 8.05 -4.54
CA ARG A 44 -11.00 8.48 -5.54
C ARG A 44 -10.82 7.64 -6.80
N ASP A 45 -11.91 7.11 -7.34
CA ASP A 45 -11.89 6.41 -8.62
C ASP A 45 -11.60 7.43 -9.74
N PRO A 46 -10.58 7.22 -10.59
CA PRO A 46 -10.25 8.15 -11.66
C PRO A 46 -11.27 8.16 -12.80
N TYR A 47 -12.11 7.11 -12.93
CA TYR A 47 -13.05 6.95 -14.04
C TYR A 47 -14.51 7.17 -13.63
N LYS A 48 -14.85 7.03 -12.34
CA LYS A 48 -16.22 7.16 -11.83
C LYS A 48 -16.25 8.07 -10.61
N PHE A 49 -17.37 8.75 -10.35
CA PHE A 49 -17.57 9.50 -9.10
C PHE A 49 -17.85 8.53 -7.94
N LYS A 50 -16.82 7.81 -7.50
CA LYS A 50 -16.90 6.79 -6.45
C LYS A 50 -15.62 6.78 -5.61
N ILE A 51 -15.77 6.44 -4.34
CA ILE A 51 -14.64 6.15 -3.45
C ILE A 51 -14.38 4.65 -3.46
N ARG A 52 -13.13 4.25 -3.75
CA ARG A 52 -12.65 2.88 -3.60
C ARG A 52 -11.92 2.72 -2.29
N LYS A 53 -12.46 1.89 -1.41
CA LYS A 53 -11.82 1.46 -0.17
C LYS A 53 -10.83 0.33 -0.46
N GLN A 54 -9.61 0.45 0.03
CA GLN A 54 -8.58 -0.57 -0.03
C GLN A 54 -8.06 -0.87 1.37
N LEU A 55 -7.64 -2.13 1.59
CA LEU A 55 -7.02 -2.58 2.83
C LEU A 55 -5.55 -2.81 2.56
N PHE A 56 -4.71 -1.94 3.10
CA PHE A 56 -3.27 -2.07 3.04
C PHE A 56 -2.73 -2.65 4.35
N ILE A 57 -1.54 -3.23 4.30
CA ILE A 57 -0.78 -3.49 5.51
C ILE A 57 -0.26 -2.14 5.97
N ALA A 58 -0.49 -1.78 7.23
CA ALA A 58 0.02 -0.52 7.76
C ALA A 58 1.52 -0.65 7.99
N ALA A 59 2.29 0.19 7.31
CA ALA A 59 3.70 0.38 7.61
C ALA A 59 3.83 1.15 8.94
N GLU A 60 4.95 0.94 9.62
CA GLU A 60 5.28 1.70 10.82
C GLU A 60 5.36 3.20 10.49
N GLY A 61 4.77 4.04 11.35
CA GLY A 61 4.67 5.49 11.11
C GLY A 61 3.45 5.93 10.30
N MET A 62 2.63 5.02 9.77
CA MET A 62 1.34 5.40 9.18
C MET A 62 0.35 5.86 10.27
N TYR A 63 -0.42 6.91 9.98
CA TYR A 63 -1.45 7.45 10.88
C TYR A 63 -2.75 7.79 10.13
N THR A 64 -3.86 7.90 10.87
CA THR A 64 -5.15 8.30 10.32
C THR A 64 -5.12 9.74 9.82
N GLY A 65 -5.64 9.98 8.61
CA GLY A 65 -5.59 11.30 7.95
C GLY A 65 -4.38 11.48 7.03
N MET A 66 -3.36 10.62 7.15
CA MET A 66 -2.18 10.64 6.29
C MET A 66 -2.56 10.41 4.82
N PHE A 67 -1.91 11.14 3.91
CA PHE A 67 -2.01 10.89 2.48
C PHE A 67 -1.03 9.82 2.04
N VAL A 68 -1.52 8.91 1.21
CA VAL A 68 -0.75 7.84 0.59
C VAL A 68 -0.77 8.03 -0.91
N TYR A 69 0.39 7.94 -1.55
CA TYR A 69 0.54 8.08 -2.99
C TYR A 69 0.96 6.75 -3.59
N CYS A 70 0.18 6.26 -4.55
CA CYS A 70 0.46 5.02 -5.26
C CYS A 70 0.80 5.31 -6.72
N GLY A 71 2.02 5.00 -7.16
CA GLY A 71 2.39 5.02 -8.57
C GLY A 71 3.83 5.42 -8.86
N ARG A 72 4.18 5.36 -10.14
CA ARG A 72 5.53 5.59 -10.64
C ARG A 72 6.09 6.98 -10.32
N ARG A 73 5.22 8.01 -10.25
CA ARG A 73 5.62 9.40 -9.96
C ARG A 73 5.38 9.80 -8.50
N ALA A 74 5.05 8.86 -7.62
CA ALA A 74 4.93 9.15 -6.20
C ALA A 74 6.31 9.47 -5.60
N GLN A 75 6.33 10.27 -4.53
CA GLN A 75 7.56 10.53 -3.80
C GLN A 75 7.89 9.35 -2.88
N LEU A 76 9.18 9.10 -2.66
CA LEU A 76 9.65 8.09 -1.71
C LEU A 76 9.36 8.57 -0.29
N GLN A 77 8.25 8.10 0.29
CA GLN A 77 7.86 8.37 1.67
C GLN A 77 7.21 7.13 2.28
N ILE A 78 7.22 7.06 3.61
CA ILE A 78 6.59 5.98 4.36
C ILE A 78 5.10 5.86 3.96
N GLY A 79 4.65 4.63 3.69
CA GLY A 79 3.26 4.34 3.31
C GLY A 79 2.94 4.52 1.83
N ASN A 80 3.80 5.19 1.04
CA ASN A 80 3.63 5.29 -0.41
C ASN A 80 3.94 3.95 -1.11
N VAL A 81 3.34 3.76 -2.27
CA VAL A 81 3.54 2.55 -3.09
C VAL A 81 4.23 2.96 -4.39
N LEU A 82 5.46 2.48 -4.58
CA LEU A 82 6.30 2.80 -5.72
C LEU A 82 6.83 1.50 -6.37
N PRO A 83 7.10 1.51 -7.70
CA PRO A 83 7.83 0.43 -8.34
C PRO A 83 9.26 0.33 -7.79
N ILE A 84 9.73 -0.90 -7.54
CA ILE A 84 11.05 -1.18 -6.95
C ILE A 84 12.19 -0.56 -7.75
N GLY A 85 12.14 -0.65 -9.09
CA GLY A 85 13.18 -0.10 -9.97
C GLY A 85 13.31 1.43 -9.97
N LEU A 86 12.53 2.16 -9.16
CA LEU A 86 12.69 3.60 -8.96
C LEU A 86 13.17 3.97 -7.55
N MET A 87 13.27 2.99 -6.66
CA MET A 87 13.72 3.23 -5.30
C MET A 87 15.26 3.10 -5.26
N PRO A 88 15.96 3.96 -4.49
CA PRO A 88 17.39 3.80 -4.31
C PRO A 88 17.69 2.51 -3.54
N GLU A 89 18.87 1.95 -3.78
CA GLU A 89 19.38 0.83 -3.00
C GLU A 89 19.39 1.15 -1.51
N GLY A 90 19.14 0.15 -0.68
CA GLY A 90 19.01 0.31 0.77
C GLY A 90 17.63 0.79 1.23
N THR A 91 16.67 0.99 0.33
CA THR A 91 15.29 1.34 0.73
C THR A 91 14.60 0.15 1.40
N ILE A 92 14.03 0.41 2.58
CA ILE A 92 13.21 -0.54 3.32
C ILE A 92 11.79 -0.54 2.73
N VAL A 93 11.37 -1.69 2.19
CA VAL A 93 10.05 -1.82 1.55
C VAL A 93 9.25 -2.97 2.17
N CYS A 94 7.92 -2.86 2.15
CA CYS A 94 7.02 -3.89 2.67
C CYS A 94 5.89 -4.19 1.68
N ASN A 95 5.22 -5.34 1.85
CA ASN A 95 4.09 -5.77 1.03
C ASN A 95 4.41 -5.83 -0.49
N LEU A 96 5.57 -6.42 -0.81
CA LEU A 96 6.18 -6.43 -2.13
C LEU A 96 5.49 -7.41 -3.10
N GLU A 97 5.38 -7.02 -4.36
CA GLU A 97 4.84 -7.85 -5.44
C GLU A 97 5.93 -8.80 -5.98
N GLU A 98 5.67 -10.11 -6.00
CA GLU A 98 6.58 -11.10 -6.61
C GLU A 98 6.54 -10.97 -8.14
N LYS A 99 5.33 -10.74 -8.66
CA LYS A 99 5.09 -10.40 -10.08
C LYS A 99 4.29 -9.12 -10.15
N THR A 100 4.67 -8.22 -11.05
CA THR A 100 3.96 -6.95 -11.28
C THR A 100 2.45 -7.17 -11.42
N GLY A 101 1.66 -6.60 -10.51
CA GLY A 101 0.21 -6.70 -10.47
C GLY A 101 -0.35 -7.86 -9.64
N ASP A 102 0.46 -8.62 -8.92
CA ASP A 102 0.01 -9.68 -8.00
C ASP A 102 -0.58 -9.15 -6.67
N ARG A 103 -0.55 -7.83 -6.47
CA ARG A 103 -1.15 -7.09 -5.36
C ARG A 103 -0.51 -7.35 -4.00
N GLY A 104 0.75 -7.76 -3.99
CA GLY A 104 1.60 -7.92 -2.82
C GLY A 104 1.54 -9.35 -2.29
N LYS A 105 2.66 -10.07 -2.37
CA LYS A 105 2.83 -11.44 -1.88
C LYS A 105 3.96 -11.59 -0.86
N LEU A 106 5.00 -10.76 -0.95
CA LEU A 106 6.22 -10.84 -0.15
C LEU A 106 6.24 -9.76 0.95
N ALA A 107 7.05 -9.97 2.00
CA ALA A 107 7.21 -9.04 3.13
C ALA A 107 5.88 -8.54 3.76
N ARG A 108 4.98 -9.47 4.10
CA ARG A 108 3.62 -9.17 4.60
C ARG A 108 3.42 -9.38 6.10
N THR A 109 4.45 -9.84 6.80
CA THR A 109 4.44 -10.12 8.24
C THR A 109 4.90 -8.89 9.03
N SER A 110 4.51 -8.80 10.30
CA SER A 110 4.90 -7.69 11.19
C SER A 110 6.41 -7.59 11.32
N GLY A 111 6.97 -6.40 11.09
CA GLY A 111 8.42 -6.14 11.18
C GLY A 111 9.25 -6.67 10.02
N ASN A 112 8.62 -7.29 9.02
CA ASN A 112 9.34 -7.87 7.89
C ASN A 112 9.46 -6.84 6.76
N TYR A 113 10.68 -6.59 6.32
CA TYR A 113 11.00 -5.69 5.23
C TYR A 113 11.89 -6.39 4.22
N ALA A 114 11.78 -5.99 2.95
CA ALA A 114 12.79 -6.31 1.97
C ALA A 114 13.73 -5.10 1.82
N LEU A 115 15.01 -5.37 1.60
CA LEU A 115 15.99 -4.37 1.24
C LEU A 115 16.06 -4.34 -0.28
N GLY A 116 15.78 -3.19 -0.90
CA GLY A 116 16.08 -3.00 -2.32
C GLY A 116 17.60 -3.06 -2.52
N GLN A 117 18.07 -4.03 -3.28
CA GLN A 117 19.41 -4.09 -3.87
C GLN A 117 19.31 -3.84 -5.36
#